data_AF-A0A4R2NFH8-F1
#
_entry.id   AF-A0A4R2NFH8-F1
#
_cell.length_a   1.000
_cell.length_b   1.000
_cell.length_c   1.000
_cell.angle_alpha   90.00
_cell.angle_beta   90.00
_cell.angle_gamma   90.00
#
_symmetry.space_group_name_H-M   'P 1'
#
loop_
_entity.id
_entity.type
_entity.pdbx_description
1 polymer ?
#
loop_
_entity_poly.entity_id
_entity_poly.type
_entity_poly.pdbx_seq_one_letter_code
_entity_poly.pdbx_strand_id
1 'polypeptide(L)' 'MTKVALITEQLGEHLLAKIEGAESICILTSFVMNSGVRLIKEALWKAADRGADVKVLTGDYFL' A
#
# COMPACT_ATOMS: atom_id res chain seq x y z
N MET A 1 13.99 1.51 -18.01
CA MET A 1 14.27 0.11 -17.66
C MET A 1 13.32 -0.32 -16.55
N THR A 2 12.69 -1.48 -16.66
CA THR A 2 11.75 -1.96 -15.64
C THR A 2 12.53 -2.65 -14.53
N LYS A 3 12.54 -2.05 -13.33
CA LYS A 3 13.19 -2.63 -12.15
C LYS A 3 12.21 -3.64 -11.53
N VAL A 4 12.26 -4.88 -11.99
CA VAL A 4 11.39 -5.98 -11.51
C VAL A 4 12.09 -6.72 -10.37
N ALA A 5 11.36 -6.99 -9.30
CA ALA A 5 11.82 -7.80 -8.17
C ALA A 5 10.77 -8.88 -7.86
N LEU A 6 11.24 -10.10 -7.57
CA LEU A 6 10.39 -11.18 -7.08
C LEU A 6 10.28 -11.06 -5.55
N ILE A 7 9.07 -10.83 -5.05
CA ILE A 7 8.77 -10.78 -3.62
C ILE A 7 7.93 -12.00 -3.27
N THR A 8 8.48 -12.90 -2.47
CA THR A 8 7.80 -14.13 -2.01
C THR A 8 7.52 -14.13 -0.51
N GLU A 9 8.14 -13.20 0.24
CA GLU A 9 8.03 -13.09 1.69
C GLU A 9 7.99 -11.62 2.11
N GLN A 10 7.47 -11.35 3.30
CA GLN A 10 7.51 -10.03 3.96
C GLN A 10 7.04 -8.86 3.08
N LEU A 11 6.05 -9.09 2.19
CA LEU A 11 5.51 -8.06 1.30
C LEU A 11 5.16 -6.75 2.02
N GLY A 12 4.64 -6.85 3.25
CA GLY A 12 4.32 -5.71 4.09
C GLY A 12 5.49 -4.74 4.29
N GLU A 13 6.67 -5.25 4.67
CA GLU A 13 7.88 -4.43 4.88
C GLU A 13 8.31 -3.74 3.59
N HIS A 14 8.24 -4.45 2.46
CA HIS A 14 8.52 -3.88 1.16
C HIS A 14 7.55 -2.74 0.80
N LEU A 15 6.26 -2.89 1.11
CA LEU A 15 5.27 -1.84 0.89
C LEU A 15 5.53 -0.62 1.78
N LEU A 16 5.82 -0.83 3.07
CA LEU A 16 6.12 0.25 4.02
C LEU A 16 7.31 1.10 3.53
N ALA A 17 8.40 0.45 3.14
CA ALA A 17 9.58 1.12 2.59
C ALA A 17 9.31 1.86 1.27
N LYS A 18 8.31 1.43 0.49
CA LYS A 18 7.92 2.10 -0.77
C LYS A 18 6.95 3.25 -0.55
N ILE A 19 6.13 3.18 0.49
CA ILE A 19 5.23 4.28 0.90
C ILE A 19 6.04 5.43 1.49
N GLU A 20 7.15 5.12 2.18
CA GLU A 20 8.08 6.12 2.67
C GLU A 20 8.67 6.96 1.52
N GLY A 21 8.45 8.28 1.57
CA GLY A 21 8.92 9.20 0.55
C GLY A 21 8.15 9.19 -0.78
N ALA A 22 7.14 8.33 -0.96
CA ALA A 22 6.31 8.38 -2.15
C ALA A 22 5.50 9.69 -2.22
N GLU A 23 5.42 10.27 -3.43
CA GLU A 23 4.61 11.45 -3.75
C GLU A 23 3.18 11.07 -4.20
N SER A 24 3.02 9.86 -4.76
CA SER A 24 1.73 9.30 -5.15
C SER A 24 1.69 7.81 -4.86
N ILE A 25 0.57 7.35 -4.31
CA ILE A 25 0.32 5.97 -3.90
C ILE A 25 -1.05 5.57 -4.46
N CYS A 26 -1.06 4.52 -5.29
CA CYS A 26 -2.28 3.97 -5.87
C CYS A 26 -2.34 2.47 -5.57
N ILE A 27 -3.29 2.05 -4.73
CA ILE A 27 -3.51 0.66 -4.37
C ILE A 27 -4.83 0.21 -5.01
N LEU A 28 -4.73 -0.70 -5.98
CA LEU A 28 -5.87 -1.42 -6.56
C LEU A 28 -5.75 -2.89 -6.16
N THR A 29 -6.71 -3.39 -5.41
CA THR A 29 -6.72 -4.79 -4.96
C THR A 29 -8.12 -5.36 -4.96
N SER A 30 -8.28 -6.64 -5.30
CA SER A 30 -9.59 -7.29 -5.36
C SER A 30 -10.25 -7.42 -3.98
N PHE A 31 -9.46 -7.69 -2.94
CA PHE A 31 -9.93 -7.77 -1.56
C PHE A 31 -8.87 -7.25 -0.59
N VAL A 32 -9.30 -6.94 0.64
CA VAL A 32 -8.43 -6.55 1.75
C VAL A 32 -8.83 -7.31 3.02
N MET A 33 -7.85 -7.59 3.87
CA MET A 33 -8.08 -8.09 5.23
C MET A 33 -7.81 -6.98 6.24
N ASN A 34 -8.55 -6.97 7.36
CA ASN A 34 -8.39 -5.96 8.41
C ASN A 34 -6.94 -5.89 8.94
N SER A 35 -6.28 -7.04 9.11
CA SER A 35 -4.87 -7.13 9.53
C SER A 35 -3.93 -6.43 8.55
N GLY A 36 -4.12 -6.63 7.24
CA GLY A 36 -3.32 -5.98 6.20
C GLY A 36 -3.52 -4.47 6.18
N VAL A 37 -4.77 -4.00 6.37
CA VAL A 37 -5.06 -2.56 6.46
C VAL A 37 -4.37 -1.94 7.68
N ARG A 38 -4.45 -2.58 8.85
CA ARG A 38 -3.78 -2.09 10.07
C ARG A 38 -2.27 -1.96 9.91
N LEU A 39 -1.65 -2.88 9.16
CA LEU A 39 -0.21 -2.86 8.91
C LEU A 39 0.24 -1.60 8.18
N ILE A 40 -0.48 -1.19 7.12
CA ILE A 40 -0.07 -0.07 6.26
C ILE A 40 -0.73 1.26 6.63
N LYS A 41 -1.78 1.25 7.46
CA LYS A 41 -2.60 2.42 7.79
C LYS A 41 -1.77 3.62 8.23
N GLU A 42 -0.87 3.44 9.20
CA GLU A 42 -0.07 4.55 9.74
C GLU A 42 0.90 5.13 8.71
N ALA A 43 1.46 4.29 7.84
CA ALA A 43 2.34 4.74 6.77
C ALA A 43 1.58 5.56 5.71
N LEU A 44 0.36 5.12 5.35
CA LEU A 44 -0.50 5.85 4.43
C LEU A 44 -0.95 7.20 5.00
N TRP A 45 -1.29 7.26 6.29
CA TRP A 45 -1.61 8.52 6.97
C TRP A 45 -0.44 9.49 6.93
N LYS A 46 0.77 9.05 7.32
CA LYS A 46 1.97 9.89 7.24
C LYS A 46 2.29 10.36 5.82
N ALA A 47 1.99 9.55 4.81
CA ALA A 47 2.14 9.96 3.42
C ALA A 47 1.13 11.04 3.03
N ALA A 48 -0.14 10.86 3.39
CA ALA A 48 -1.19 11.86 3.16
C ALA A 48 -0.91 13.18 3.90
N ASP A 49 -0.45 13.13 5.15
CA ASP A 49 -0.09 14.31 5.95
C ASP A 49 1.07 15.11 5.33
N ARG A 50 2.00 14.42 4.65
CA ARG A 50 3.08 15.04 3.87
C ARG A 50 2.59 15.67 2.55
N GLY A 51 1.34 15.42 2.16
CA GLY A 51 0.74 15.91 0.91
C GLY A 51 0.84 14.94 -0.27
N ALA A 52 1.14 13.66 -0.04
CA ALA A 52 1.12 12.65 -1.10
C ALA A 52 -0.31 12.36 -1.58
N ASP A 53 -0.50 12.13 -2.88
CA ASP A 53 -1.78 11.69 -3.45
C ASP A 53 -2.00 10.21 -3.15
N VAL A 54 -2.96 9.88 -2.27
CA VAL A 54 -3.25 8.52 -1.85
C VAL A 54 -4.62 8.09 -2.37
N LYS A 55 -4.64 7.06 -3.23
CA LYS A 55 -5.84 6.46 -3.80
C LYS A 55 -5.88 4.97 -3.49
N VAL A 56 -6.99 4.52 -2.91
CA VAL A 56 -7.22 3.11 -2.61
C VAL A 56 -8.56 2.71 -3.22
N LEU A 57 -8.53 1.68 -4.07
CA LEU A 57 -9.71 1.02 -4.61
C LEU A 57 -9.64 -0.44 -4.24
N THR A 58 -10.70 -0.93 -3.59
CA THR A 58 -10.86 -2.34 -3.27
C THR A 58 -12.23 -2.86 -3.69
N GLY A 59 -12.33 -4.16 -3.92
CA GLY A 59 -13.58 -4.84 -4.21
C GLY A 59 -14.19 -5.44 -2.95
N ASP A 60 -15.49 -5.70 -3.03
CA ASP A 60 -16.27 -6.35 -1.96
C ASP A 60 -16.37 -7.86 -2.19
N TYR A 61 -15.22 -8.51 -2.36
CA TYR A 61 -15.10 -9.85 -2.95
C TYR A 61 -15.79 -10.98 -2.16
N PHE A 62 -16.08 -10.78 -0.88
CA PHE A 62 -16.67 -11.80 0.00
C PHE A 62 -18.06 -11.43 0.55
N LEU A 63 -18.75 -10.45 -0.05
CA LEU A 63 -20.17 -10.19 0.26
C LEU A 63 -21.11 -11.20 -0.39
#